data_AF-A0A9P7KAT5-F1
#
_entry.id   AF-A0A9P7KAT5-F1
#
_cell.length_a   1.000
_cell.length_b   1.000
_cell.length_c   1.000
_cell.angle_alpha   90.00
_cell.angle_beta   90.00
_cell.angle_gamma   90.00
#
_symmetry.space_group_name_H-M   'P 1'
#
loop_
_entity.id
_entity.type
_entity.pdbx_description
1 polymer ?
#
loop_
_entity_poly.entity_id
_entity_poly.type
_entity_poly.pdbx_seq_one_letter_code
_entity_poly.pdbx_strand_id
1 'polypeptide(L)'
;MAEHDLSKTIIPYLDRHLSFPLLAHLSETSLFPDEEVHAAQYELAKGTNMFDYAVNLFQQIHPDDEVPAEFDEKRKNAVSTHERLQQEAQAVLDVIENPDVAQALRQDKNQNLQYLKENYNLTLDQITALYNFGKFQYSYGNYSGAADYLYHFRVLSTDNDLNTSAHWGKLASDILTGRWEIALEELNTLRDAIDSRSPSSILVPSTSGASSAPEPALVQLHSRTWLAHWSLFVYFNHPQGRTLLLETFLSPTYLNTIQTSCPWVLRYLATAAILSRKSSSLPASASAPVSPRVRNAIREVVKVIQTEEYQYQDPVTSFLKELYIDLSNVWKLYDGDGSGENGCQTDRHWIQT
;
A
#
# COMPACT_ATOMS: atom_id res chain seq x y z
N MET A 1 -6.76 22.91 7.85
CA MET A 1 -5.92 21.89 7.18
C MET A 1 -5.67 20.69 8.08
N ALA A 2 -5.25 20.88 9.34
CA ALA A 2 -5.07 19.77 10.30
C ALA A 2 -6.36 18.97 10.61
N GLU A 3 -7.54 19.60 10.58
CA GLU A 3 -8.83 18.91 10.82
C GLU A 3 -9.18 17.84 9.78
N HIS A 4 -8.61 17.90 8.58
CA HIS A 4 -8.80 16.91 7.51
C HIS A 4 -7.55 16.06 7.27
N ASP A 5 -6.63 16.04 8.24
CA ASP A 5 -5.51 15.11 8.23
C ASP A 5 -6.02 13.67 8.43
N LEU A 6 -5.57 12.77 7.56
CA LEU A 6 -5.93 11.36 7.62
C LEU A 6 -4.77 10.50 8.17
N SER A 7 -3.66 11.11 8.58
CA SER A 7 -2.45 10.38 8.97
C SER A 7 -2.73 9.46 10.17
N LYS A 8 -3.46 9.93 11.19
CA LYS A 8 -3.88 9.11 12.34
C LYS A 8 -4.76 7.92 11.94
N THR A 9 -5.55 8.06 10.88
CA THR A 9 -6.45 7.01 10.39
C THR A 9 -5.72 6.03 9.47
N ILE A 10 -4.76 6.49 8.67
CA ILE A 10 -4.02 5.68 7.69
C ILE A 10 -2.90 4.88 8.35
N ILE A 11 -2.14 5.47 9.27
CA ILE A 11 -0.98 4.84 9.93
C ILE A 11 -1.29 3.45 10.50
N PRO A 12 -2.44 3.19 11.17
CA PRO A 12 -2.78 1.84 11.66
C PRO A 12 -2.87 0.74 10.58
N TYR A 13 -3.02 1.12 9.31
CA TYR A 13 -3.06 0.19 8.17
C TYR A 13 -1.72 0.06 7.44
N LEU A 14 -0.69 0.75 7.92
CA LEU A 14 0.66 0.71 7.37
C LEU A 14 1.59 -0.08 8.27
N ASP A 15 2.69 -0.55 7.69
CA ASP A 15 3.79 -1.05 8.51
C ASP A 15 4.54 0.13 9.16
N ARG A 16 5.39 -0.20 10.15
CA ARG A 16 6.14 0.81 10.88
C ARG A 16 7.05 1.62 9.96
N HIS A 17 7.71 1.00 8.99
CA HIS A 17 8.64 1.72 8.13
C HIS A 17 7.94 2.62 7.10
N LEU A 18 6.80 2.20 6.53
CA LEU A 18 5.97 3.04 5.65
C LEU A 18 5.33 4.23 6.37
N SER A 19 5.29 4.22 7.70
CA SER A 19 4.80 5.34 8.49
C SER A 19 5.83 6.48 8.61
N PHE A 20 7.15 6.22 8.48
CA PHE A 20 8.17 7.28 8.58
C PHE A 20 8.05 8.34 7.48
N PRO A 21 7.90 8.00 6.18
CA PRO A 21 7.74 9.02 5.15
C PRO A 21 6.51 9.93 5.38
N LEU A 22 5.42 9.39 5.92
CA LEU A 22 4.25 10.19 6.28
C LEU A 22 4.55 11.16 7.41
N LEU A 23 5.20 10.69 8.48
CA LEU A 23 5.59 11.55 9.60
C LEU A 23 6.62 12.61 9.19
N ALA A 24 7.56 12.26 8.31
CA ALA A 24 8.52 13.22 7.75
C ALA A 24 7.80 14.33 6.96
N HIS A 25 6.82 13.97 6.13
CA HIS A 25 6.01 14.94 5.40
C HIS A 25 5.18 15.84 6.34
N LEU A 26 4.66 15.31 7.45
CA LEU A 26 3.95 16.11 8.46
C LEU A 26 4.86 17.14 9.13
N SER A 27 6.12 16.80 9.39
CA SER A 27 7.12 17.75 9.92
C SER A 27 7.45 18.83 8.88
N GLU A 28 7.69 18.45 7.62
CA GLU A 28 7.96 19.42 6.53
C GLU A 28 6.80 20.40 6.28
N THR A 29 5.56 19.92 6.44
CA THR A 29 4.36 20.75 6.23
C THR A 29 4.04 21.60 7.47
N SER A 30 4.70 21.36 8.61
CA SER A 30 4.48 22.03 9.90
C SER A 30 3.01 22.11 10.29
N LEU A 31 2.25 21.04 10.00
CA LEU A 31 0.82 20.93 10.31
C LEU A 31 0.55 20.71 11.81
N PHE A 32 1.51 20.10 12.49
CA PHE A 32 1.51 19.79 13.91
C PHE A 32 2.77 20.37 14.56
N PRO A 33 2.81 20.55 15.89
CA PRO A 33 4.03 20.94 16.59
C PRO A 33 5.15 19.94 16.30
N ASP A 34 6.33 20.44 15.93
CA ASP A 34 7.46 19.57 15.57
C ASP A 34 7.81 18.61 16.71
N GLU A 35 7.73 19.05 17.97
CA GLU A 35 7.98 18.21 19.15
C GLU A 35 7.09 16.95 19.18
N GLU A 36 5.81 17.09 18.84
CA GLU A 36 4.87 15.95 18.80
C GLU A 36 5.19 14.98 17.66
N VAL A 37 5.59 15.51 16.50
CA VAL A 37 5.95 14.69 15.33
C VAL A 37 7.26 13.94 15.58
N HIS A 38 8.27 14.61 16.15
CA HIS A 38 9.54 13.97 16.52
C HIS A 38 9.33 12.90 17.61
N ALA A 39 8.49 13.17 18.61
CA ALA A 39 8.13 12.17 19.62
C ALA A 39 7.44 10.94 18.99
N ALA A 40 6.52 11.14 18.04
CA ALA A 40 5.89 10.05 17.30
C ALA A 40 6.88 9.24 16.45
N GLN A 41 7.81 9.92 15.76
CA GLN A 41 8.88 9.26 15.01
C GLN A 41 9.81 8.45 15.93
N TYR A 42 10.12 8.98 17.11
CA TYR A 42 10.97 8.30 18.09
C TYR A 42 10.32 7.02 18.63
N GLU A 43 9.05 7.08 19.04
CA GLU A 43 8.32 5.90 19.51
C GLU A 43 8.20 4.83 18.42
N LEU A 44 8.06 5.24 17.15
CA LEU A 44 8.05 4.34 16.01
C LEU A 44 9.44 3.70 15.78
N ALA A 45 10.52 4.49 15.85
CA ALA A 45 11.90 4.05 15.66
C ALA A 45 12.37 3.12 16.79
N LYS A 46 11.90 3.32 18.02
CA LYS A 46 12.20 2.45 19.16
C LYS A 46 11.73 1.00 18.95
N GLY A 47 10.70 0.81 18.12
CA GLY A 47 10.18 -0.51 17.74
C GLY A 47 10.90 -1.17 16.56
N THR A 48 11.91 -0.54 15.98
CA THR A 48 12.70 -1.05 14.85
C THR A 48 14.17 -1.27 15.26
N ASN A 49 14.99 -1.82 14.36
CA ASN A 49 16.42 -1.99 14.58
C ASN A 49 17.23 -0.79 14.05
N MET A 50 16.59 0.34 13.74
CA MET A 50 17.25 1.57 13.27
C MET A 50 17.78 2.39 14.45
N PHE A 51 18.72 1.81 15.22
CA PHE A 51 19.20 2.41 16.47
C PHE A 51 19.84 3.78 16.27
N ASP A 52 20.64 3.97 15.22
CA ASP A 52 21.26 5.27 14.90
C ASP A 52 20.22 6.36 14.68
N TYR A 53 19.13 6.01 14.00
CA TYR A 53 18.02 6.91 13.74
C TYR A 53 17.25 7.23 15.03
N ALA A 54 16.96 6.21 15.84
CA ALA A 54 16.29 6.40 17.14
C ALA A 54 17.13 7.27 18.10
N VAL A 55 18.45 7.09 18.13
CA VAL A 55 19.36 7.89 18.96
C VAL A 55 19.40 9.35 18.49
N ASN A 56 19.44 9.59 17.18
CA ASN A 56 19.39 10.95 16.64
C ASN A 56 18.07 11.65 17.03
N LEU A 57 16.93 10.98 16.89
CA LEU A 57 15.64 11.52 17.33
C LEU A 57 15.59 11.75 18.85
N PHE A 58 16.17 10.86 19.66
CA PHE A 58 16.25 11.05 21.10
C PHE A 58 17.03 12.32 21.47
N GLN A 59 18.19 12.54 20.83
CA GLN A 59 19.01 13.74 21.07
C GLN A 59 18.31 15.04 20.65
N GLN A 60 17.44 14.98 19.63
CA GLN A 60 16.64 16.13 19.21
C GLN A 60 15.53 16.47 20.22
N ILE A 61 14.92 15.46 20.84
CA ILE A 61 13.83 15.63 21.81
C ILE A 61 14.39 15.95 23.21
N HIS A 62 15.53 15.36 23.56
CA HIS A 62 16.20 15.49 24.86
C HIS A 62 17.67 15.89 24.68
N PRO A 63 17.97 17.18 24.43
CA PRO A 63 19.34 17.65 24.20
C PRO A 63 20.26 17.52 25.41
N ASP A 64 19.69 17.56 26.62
CA ASP A 64 20.41 17.57 27.89
C ASP A 64 20.51 16.18 28.56
N ASP A 65 19.81 15.16 28.04
CA ASP A 65 19.83 13.81 28.61
C ASP A 65 20.85 12.91 27.88
N GLU A 66 21.60 12.11 28.64
CA GLU A 66 22.49 11.11 28.06
C GLU A 66 21.66 9.98 27.40
N VAL A 67 22.11 9.54 26.21
CA VAL A 67 21.48 8.44 25.48
C VAL A 67 21.46 7.18 26.37
N PRO A 68 20.28 6.54 26.57
CA PRO A 68 20.19 5.36 27.41
C PRO A 68 21.14 4.25 26.99
N ALA A 69 21.91 3.69 27.94
CA ALA A 69 22.86 2.60 27.69
C ALA A 69 22.21 1.33 27.08
N GLU A 70 20.88 1.19 27.21
CA GLU A 70 20.10 0.13 26.57
C GLU A 70 20.24 0.13 25.04
N PHE A 71 20.42 1.30 24.41
CA PHE A 71 20.62 1.41 22.97
C PHE A 71 21.95 0.79 22.53
N ASP A 72 23.02 0.94 23.32
CA ASP A 72 24.32 0.35 23.01
C ASP A 72 24.33 -1.17 23.15
N GLU A 73 23.64 -1.71 24.16
CA GLU A 73 23.48 -3.16 24.30
C GLU A 73 22.66 -3.75 23.15
N LYS A 74 21.53 -3.11 22.82
CA LYS A 74 20.69 -3.50 21.69
C LYS A 74 21.45 -3.42 20.37
N ARG A 75 22.24 -2.37 20.14
CA ARG A 75 23.10 -2.23 18.96
C ARG A 75 24.10 -3.39 18.87
N LYS A 76 24.81 -3.73 19.96
CA LYS A 76 25.77 -4.86 19.97
C LYS A 76 25.08 -6.19 19.65
N ASN A 77 23.93 -6.46 20.27
CA ASN A 77 23.16 -7.67 20.01
C ASN A 77 22.65 -7.74 18.56
N ALA A 78 22.23 -6.61 17.99
CA ALA A 78 21.80 -6.51 16.61
C ALA A 78 22.96 -6.76 15.64
N VAL A 79 24.14 -6.20 15.87
CA VAL A 79 25.33 -6.44 15.05
C VAL A 79 25.74 -7.92 15.07
N SER A 80 25.80 -8.54 16.26
CA SER A 80 26.10 -9.97 16.37
C SER A 80 25.07 -10.85 15.65
N THR A 81 23.78 -10.49 15.78
CA THR A 81 22.69 -11.20 15.08
C THR A 81 22.78 -11.02 13.56
N HIS A 82 23.13 -9.82 13.11
CA HIS A 82 23.34 -9.51 11.69
C HIS A 82 24.46 -10.37 11.11
N GLU A 83 25.65 -10.41 11.75
CA GLU A 83 26.79 -11.19 11.26
C GLU A 83 26.47 -12.68 11.15
N ARG A 84 25.81 -13.26 12.16
CA ARG A 84 25.40 -14.66 12.14
C ARG A 84 24.42 -14.95 11.00
N LEU A 85 23.34 -14.18 10.91
CA LEU A 85 22.32 -14.37 9.87
C LEU A 85 22.86 -14.08 8.47
N GLN A 86 23.80 -13.14 8.33
CA GLN A 86 24.45 -12.83 7.07
C GLN A 86 25.27 -14.01 6.57
N GLN A 87 26.07 -14.64 7.43
CA GLN A 87 26.85 -15.82 7.05
C GLN A 87 25.95 -16.99 6.62
N GLU A 88 24.88 -17.23 7.38
CA GLU A 88 23.88 -18.25 7.06
C GLU A 88 23.19 -17.96 5.71
N ALA A 89 22.74 -16.73 5.50
CA ALA A 89 22.04 -16.33 4.27
C ALA A 89 22.96 -16.27 3.05
N GLN A 90 24.22 -15.83 3.21
CA GLN A 90 25.18 -15.73 2.11
C GLN A 90 25.51 -17.10 1.54
N ALA A 91 25.69 -18.11 2.38
CA ALA A 91 25.92 -19.48 1.92
C ALA A 91 24.77 -20.00 1.04
N VAL A 92 23.53 -19.57 1.33
CA VAL A 92 22.36 -19.91 0.51
C VAL A 92 22.34 -19.09 -0.77
N LEU A 93 22.61 -17.78 -0.68
CA LEU A 93 22.63 -16.86 -1.81
C LEU A 93 23.67 -17.29 -2.86
N ASP A 94 24.90 -17.62 -2.43
CA ASP A 94 25.99 -18.04 -3.31
C ASP A 94 25.60 -19.28 -4.14
N VAL A 95 24.80 -20.19 -3.57
CA VAL A 95 24.31 -21.37 -4.28
C VAL A 95 23.23 -21.00 -5.29
N ILE A 96 22.33 -20.07 -4.95
CA ILE A 96 21.18 -19.69 -5.79
C ILE A 96 21.61 -18.80 -6.96
N GLU A 97 22.56 -17.89 -6.74
CA GLU A 97 23.08 -17.00 -7.77
C GLU A 97 23.95 -17.72 -8.80
N ASN A 98 24.38 -18.96 -8.52
CA ASN A 98 25.08 -19.77 -9.50
C ASN A 98 24.19 -19.98 -10.74
N PRO A 99 24.66 -19.61 -11.94
CA PRO A 99 23.86 -19.67 -13.16
C PRO A 99 23.40 -21.09 -13.50
N ASP A 100 24.20 -22.10 -13.15
CA ASP A 100 23.85 -23.51 -13.35
C ASP A 100 22.67 -23.94 -12.46
N VAL A 101 22.64 -23.45 -11.21
CA VAL A 101 21.54 -23.72 -10.28
C VAL A 101 20.30 -22.94 -10.70
N ALA A 102 20.44 -21.66 -11.02
CA ALA A 102 19.35 -20.80 -11.47
C ALA A 102 18.67 -21.35 -12.74
N GLN A 103 19.43 -21.92 -13.69
CA GLN A 103 18.87 -22.58 -14.87
C GLN A 103 18.26 -23.96 -14.58
N ALA A 104 18.73 -24.66 -13.55
CA ALA A 104 18.18 -25.94 -13.14
C ALA A 104 16.86 -25.82 -12.36
N LEU A 105 16.58 -24.65 -11.77
CA LEU A 105 15.33 -24.37 -11.06
C LEU A 105 14.13 -24.44 -12.02
N ARG A 106 13.15 -25.28 -11.67
CA ARG A 106 11.89 -25.49 -12.39
C ARG A 106 10.75 -24.68 -11.77
N GLN A 107 9.57 -24.70 -12.40
CA GLN A 107 8.36 -24.11 -11.80
C GLN A 107 7.88 -24.86 -10.54
N ASP A 108 8.21 -26.15 -10.40
CA ASP A 108 7.80 -26.94 -9.24
C ASP A 108 8.76 -26.72 -8.06
N LYS A 109 8.27 -25.99 -7.05
CA LYS A 109 9.05 -25.64 -5.85
C LYS A 109 9.46 -26.85 -5.02
N ASN A 110 8.66 -27.92 -5.01
CA ASN A 110 9.00 -29.13 -4.24
C ASN A 110 10.17 -29.87 -4.88
N GLN A 111 10.20 -29.95 -6.21
CA GLN A 111 11.33 -30.54 -6.94
C GLN A 111 12.59 -29.70 -6.79
N ASN A 112 12.47 -28.37 -6.80
CA ASN A 112 13.60 -27.48 -6.56
C ASN A 112 14.20 -27.69 -5.16
N LEU A 113 13.35 -27.79 -4.13
CA LEU A 113 13.79 -28.06 -2.76
C LEU A 113 14.52 -29.40 -2.64
N GLN A 114 13.99 -30.44 -3.31
CA GLN A 114 14.64 -31.75 -3.31
C GLN A 114 15.98 -31.74 -4.06
N TYR A 115 16.04 -31.08 -5.22
CA TYR A 115 17.26 -30.89 -6.00
C TYR A 115 18.34 -30.14 -5.20
N LEU A 116 17.96 -29.06 -4.51
CA LEU A 116 18.88 -28.26 -3.69
C LEU A 116 19.37 -29.04 -2.46
N LYS A 117 18.50 -29.85 -1.86
CA LYS A 117 18.87 -30.73 -0.75
C LYS A 117 19.85 -31.83 -1.18
N GLU A 118 19.62 -32.45 -2.33
CA GLU A 118 20.45 -33.57 -2.81
C GLU A 118 21.81 -33.13 -3.35
N ASN A 119 21.89 -31.98 -4.04
CA ASN A 119 23.14 -31.53 -4.68
C ASN A 119 23.95 -30.55 -3.82
N TYR A 120 23.28 -29.72 -3.01
CA TYR A 120 23.91 -28.63 -2.27
C TYR A 120 23.70 -28.71 -0.75
N ASN A 121 23.03 -29.77 -0.24
CA ASN A 121 22.65 -29.93 1.18
C ASN A 121 21.85 -28.74 1.75
N LEU A 122 21.14 -27.99 0.90
CA LEU A 122 20.32 -26.87 1.33
C LEU A 122 19.04 -27.38 1.99
N THR A 123 18.84 -27.01 3.27
CA THR A 123 17.66 -27.39 4.04
C THR A 123 16.61 -26.28 4.07
N LEU A 124 15.37 -26.65 4.41
CA LEU A 124 14.28 -25.70 4.63
C LEU A 124 14.63 -24.64 5.71
N ASP A 125 15.41 -25.03 6.71
CA ASP A 125 15.86 -24.13 7.78
C ASP A 125 16.80 -23.05 7.25
N GLN A 126 17.68 -23.38 6.30
CA GLN A 126 18.57 -22.42 5.65
C GLN A 126 17.80 -21.47 4.73
N ILE A 127 16.78 -21.97 4.02
CA ILE A 127 15.86 -21.10 3.25
C ILE A 127 15.13 -20.15 4.21
N THR A 128 14.71 -20.63 5.39
CA THR A 128 14.09 -19.78 6.42
C THR A 128 15.07 -18.76 6.99
N ALA A 129 16.37 -19.08 7.07
CA ALA A 129 17.41 -18.13 7.46
C ALA A 129 17.48 -16.94 6.47
N LEU A 130 17.32 -17.17 5.16
CA LEU A 130 17.24 -16.12 4.15
C LEU A 130 16.06 -15.16 4.41
N TYR A 131 14.88 -15.69 4.77
CA TYR A 131 13.73 -14.89 5.16
C TYR A 131 13.98 -14.06 6.43
N ASN A 132 14.55 -14.69 7.46
CA ASN A 132 14.89 -14.01 8.71
C ASN A 132 15.92 -12.89 8.49
N PHE A 133 16.90 -13.13 7.62
CA PHE A 133 17.89 -12.12 7.25
C PHE A 133 17.27 -10.98 6.46
N GLY A 134 16.41 -11.26 5.47
CA GLY A 134 15.66 -10.23 4.74
C GLY A 134 14.79 -9.37 5.67
N LYS A 135 14.09 -9.99 6.62
CA LYS A 135 13.33 -9.28 7.66
C LYS A 135 14.23 -8.42 8.57
N PHE A 136 15.41 -8.92 8.92
CA PHE A 136 16.38 -8.18 9.72
C PHE A 136 16.92 -6.96 8.95
N GLN A 137 17.30 -7.12 7.68
CA GLN A 137 17.71 -6.03 6.79
C GLN A 137 16.62 -4.96 6.66
N TYR A 138 15.37 -5.37 6.49
CA TYR A 138 14.22 -4.45 6.47
C TYR A 138 14.12 -3.66 7.77
N SER A 139 14.21 -4.34 8.91
CA SER A 139 14.12 -3.71 10.25
C SER A 139 15.28 -2.76 10.55
N TYR A 140 16.43 -2.98 9.90
CA TYR A 140 17.61 -2.12 9.97
C TYR A 140 17.53 -0.91 9.01
N GLY A 141 16.61 -0.94 8.03
CA GLY A 141 16.43 0.11 7.04
C GLY A 141 17.16 -0.11 5.71
N ASN A 142 17.77 -1.29 5.49
CA ASN A 142 18.34 -1.67 4.19
C ASN A 142 17.27 -2.33 3.32
N TYR A 143 16.43 -1.51 2.70
CA TYR A 143 15.28 -1.96 1.92
C TYR A 143 15.69 -2.66 0.61
N SER A 144 16.75 -2.19 -0.08
CA SER A 144 17.19 -2.80 -1.34
C SER A 144 17.66 -4.24 -1.13
N GLY A 145 18.51 -4.48 -0.12
CA GLY A 145 18.96 -5.84 0.18
C GLY A 145 17.81 -6.72 0.65
N ALA A 146 16.92 -6.20 1.49
CA ALA A 146 15.74 -6.92 1.95
C ALA A 146 14.85 -7.41 0.78
N ALA A 147 14.61 -6.57 -0.22
CA ALA A 147 13.80 -6.93 -1.39
C ALA A 147 14.41 -8.12 -2.17
N ASP A 148 15.72 -8.12 -2.37
CA ASP A 148 16.43 -9.17 -3.11
C ASP A 148 16.40 -10.50 -2.33
N TYR A 149 16.71 -10.49 -1.03
CA TYR A 149 16.65 -11.69 -0.19
C TYR A 149 15.23 -12.28 -0.13
N LEU A 150 14.20 -11.44 0.01
CA LEU A 150 12.80 -11.89 0.03
C LEU A 150 12.34 -12.43 -1.34
N TYR A 151 12.86 -11.88 -2.43
CA TYR A 151 12.61 -12.40 -3.77
C TYR A 151 13.18 -13.81 -3.95
N HIS A 152 14.46 -14.02 -3.59
CA HIS A 152 15.10 -15.33 -3.66
C HIS A 152 14.42 -16.34 -2.74
N PHE A 153 14.02 -15.94 -1.53
CA PHE A 153 13.23 -16.78 -0.63
C PHE A 153 11.92 -17.23 -1.29
N ARG A 154 11.19 -16.33 -1.95
CA ARG A 154 9.89 -16.65 -2.59
C ARG A 154 10.01 -17.70 -3.71
N VAL A 155 11.09 -17.67 -4.47
CA VAL A 155 11.34 -18.62 -5.55
C VAL A 155 11.46 -20.05 -5.01
N LEU A 156 11.95 -20.19 -3.77
CA LEU A 156 12.30 -21.48 -3.16
C LEU A 156 11.29 -21.99 -2.14
N SER A 157 10.61 -21.08 -1.44
CA SER A 157 9.72 -21.42 -0.34
C SER A 157 8.40 -22.05 -0.82
N THR A 158 8.04 -23.15 -0.18
CA THR A 158 6.79 -23.89 -0.39
C THR A 158 5.68 -23.48 0.60
N ASP A 159 6.02 -22.70 1.63
CA ASP A 159 5.06 -22.22 2.63
C ASP A 159 4.28 -21.02 2.12
N ASN A 160 2.96 -21.14 2.04
CA ASN A 160 2.08 -20.10 1.51
C ASN A 160 1.96 -18.87 2.43
N ASP A 161 2.01 -19.06 3.75
CA ASP A 161 1.87 -17.96 4.70
C ASP A 161 3.17 -17.14 4.76
N LEU A 162 4.33 -17.82 4.77
CA LEU A 162 5.63 -17.14 4.64
C LEU A 162 5.81 -16.47 3.28
N ASN A 163 5.33 -17.09 2.19
CA ASN A 163 5.34 -16.46 0.86
C ASN A 163 4.50 -15.19 0.83
N THR A 164 3.31 -15.21 1.44
CA THR A 164 2.46 -14.02 1.57
C THR A 164 3.17 -12.92 2.37
N SER A 165 3.80 -13.27 3.50
CA SER A 165 4.57 -12.30 4.29
C SER A 165 5.78 -11.75 3.53
N ALA A 166 6.44 -12.57 2.72
CA ALA A 166 7.56 -12.14 1.89
C ALA A 166 7.11 -11.17 0.78
N HIS A 167 5.93 -11.37 0.19
CA HIS A 167 5.34 -10.40 -0.74
C HIS A 167 5.09 -9.05 -0.08
N TRP A 168 4.52 -9.03 1.13
CA TRP A 168 4.33 -7.78 1.88
C TRP A 168 5.66 -7.08 2.17
N GLY A 169 6.66 -7.81 2.65
CA GLY A 169 7.98 -7.24 2.95
C GLY A 169 8.69 -6.71 1.69
N LYS A 170 8.59 -7.42 0.56
CA LYS A 170 9.16 -6.98 -0.71
C LYS A 170 8.45 -5.72 -1.22
N LEU A 171 7.11 -5.72 -1.23
CA LEU A 171 6.33 -4.55 -1.65
C LEU A 171 6.66 -3.30 -0.80
N ALA A 172 6.75 -3.45 0.53
CA ALA A 172 7.12 -2.33 1.40
C ALA A 172 8.54 -1.83 1.09
N SER A 173 9.48 -2.73 0.85
CA SER A 173 10.86 -2.39 0.48
C SER A 173 10.94 -1.65 -0.86
N ASP A 174 10.18 -2.09 -1.86
CA ASP A 174 10.13 -1.45 -3.18
C ASP A 174 9.46 -0.07 -3.12
N ILE A 175 8.44 0.11 -2.28
CA ILE A 175 7.81 1.41 -2.01
C ILE A 175 8.81 2.37 -1.34
N LEU A 176 9.53 1.91 -0.31
CA LEU A 176 10.47 2.74 0.45
C LEU A 176 11.73 3.10 -0.34
N THR A 177 12.13 2.27 -1.31
CA THR A 177 13.22 2.58 -2.25
C THR A 177 12.78 3.46 -3.43
N GLY A 178 11.47 3.68 -3.61
CA GLY A 178 10.91 4.47 -4.70
C GLY A 178 10.93 3.77 -6.06
N ARG A 179 11.03 2.44 -6.10
CA ARG A 179 11.03 1.63 -7.33
C ARG A 179 9.60 1.34 -7.79
N TRP A 180 8.89 2.38 -8.24
CA TRP A 180 7.44 2.32 -8.49
C TRP A 180 6.99 1.32 -9.56
N GLU A 181 7.80 1.07 -10.60
CA GLU A 181 7.49 0.08 -11.65
C GLU A 181 7.49 -1.35 -11.08
N ILE A 182 8.55 -1.72 -10.35
CA ILE A 182 8.68 -3.02 -9.70
C ILE A 182 7.62 -3.18 -8.60
N ALA A 183 7.38 -2.11 -7.82
CA ALA A 183 6.35 -2.10 -6.79
C ALA A 183 4.95 -2.35 -7.38
N LEU A 184 4.65 -1.86 -8.59
CA LEU A 184 3.38 -2.10 -9.27
C LEU A 184 3.22 -3.57 -9.70
N GLU A 185 4.27 -4.19 -10.22
CA GLU A 185 4.27 -5.62 -10.56
C GLU A 185 4.07 -6.51 -9.32
N GLU A 186 4.79 -6.20 -8.24
CA GLU A 186 4.65 -6.92 -6.96
C GLU A 186 3.28 -6.68 -6.32
N LEU A 187 2.73 -5.47 -6.43
CA LEU A 187 1.38 -5.16 -5.96
C LEU A 187 0.32 -6.00 -6.68
N ASN A 188 0.41 -6.13 -8.01
CA ASN A 188 -0.52 -6.96 -8.79
C ASN A 188 -0.37 -8.45 -8.43
N THR A 189 0.86 -8.92 -8.26
CA THR A 189 1.12 -10.31 -7.85
C THR A 189 0.56 -10.61 -6.46
N LEU A 190 0.78 -9.71 -5.49
CA LEU A 190 0.24 -9.83 -4.14
C LEU A 190 -1.29 -9.76 -4.12
N ARG A 191 -1.88 -8.86 -4.92
CA ARG A 191 -3.32 -8.79 -5.12
C ARG A 191 -3.88 -10.12 -5.59
N ASP A 192 -3.30 -10.70 -6.64
CA ASP A 192 -3.75 -11.97 -7.21
C ASP A 192 -3.59 -13.11 -6.18
N ALA A 193 -2.53 -13.10 -5.37
CA ALA A 193 -2.34 -14.06 -4.28
C ALA A 193 -3.43 -13.94 -3.18
N ILE A 194 -3.82 -12.72 -2.81
CA ILE A 194 -4.87 -12.47 -1.81
C ILE A 194 -6.27 -12.84 -2.36
N ASP A 195 -6.53 -12.51 -3.63
CA ASP A 195 -7.83 -12.73 -4.27
C ASP A 195 -8.02 -14.18 -4.73
N SER A 196 -6.95 -14.90 -5.08
CA SER A 196 -6.99 -16.34 -5.40
C SER A 196 -7.13 -17.24 -4.17
N ARG A 197 -6.92 -16.71 -2.96
CA ARG A 197 -7.15 -17.45 -1.70
C ARG A 197 -8.65 -17.78 -1.61
N SER A 198 -8.96 -19.03 -1.98
CA SER A 198 -10.33 -19.51 -2.21
C SER A 198 -11.19 -19.42 -0.94
N PRO A 199 -12.47 -19.04 -1.05
CA PRO A 199 -13.45 -19.23 0.02
C PRO A 199 -13.69 -20.71 0.36
N SER A 200 -13.16 -21.68 -0.38
CA SER A 200 -13.23 -23.10 -0.01
C SER A 200 -12.46 -23.43 1.27
N SER A 201 -11.51 -22.59 1.71
CA SER A 201 -10.93 -22.69 3.06
C SER A 201 -11.90 -22.25 4.17
N ILE A 202 -13.03 -21.62 3.82
CA ILE A 202 -14.10 -21.16 4.72
C ILE A 202 -15.11 -22.30 4.98
N LEU A 203 -15.14 -23.33 4.12
CA LEU A 203 -16.14 -24.40 4.14
C LEU A 203 -15.66 -25.69 4.82
N VAL A 204 -14.42 -25.76 5.27
CA VAL A 204 -13.96 -26.86 6.14
C VAL A 204 -14.19 -26.39 7.57
N PRO A 205 -15.26 -26.84 8.25
CA PRO A 205 -15.35 -26.61 9.68
C PRO A 205 -14.17 -27.39 10.27
N SER A 206 -13.26 -26.70 10.94
CA SER A 206 -12.36 -27.35 11.89
C SER A 206 -13.29 -28.06 12.90
N THR A 207 -13.41 -29.38 12.82
CA THR A 207 -14.24 -30.19 13.71
C THR A 207 -13.67 -30.30 15.13
N SER A 208 -12.87 -29.34 15.55
CA SER A 208 -12.26 -29.26 16.88
C SER A 208 -12.63 -27.92 17.50
N GLY A 209 -13.62 -27.95 18.38
CA GLY A 209 -13.97 -26.83 19.24
C GLY A 209 -12.78 -26.41 20.09
N ALA A 210 -12.14 -25.31 19.72
CA ALA A 210 -11.25 -24.52 20.57
C ALA A 210 -11.10 -23.11 19.95
N SER A 211 -11.69 -22.13 20.63
CA SER A 211 -11.43 -20.68 20.68
C SER A 211 -10.42 -20.02 19.72
N SER A 212 -10.85 -18.87 19.19
CA SER A 212 -10.07 -17.65 18.89
C SER A 212 -9.10 -17.60 17.70
N ALA A 213 -9.46 -18.16 16.54
CA ALA A 213 -8.84 -17.75 15.28
C ALA A 213 -9.75 -16.74 14.56
N PRO A 214 -9.24 -15.61 14.04
CA PRO A 214 -10.05 -14.72 13.22
C PRO A 214 -10.57 -15.50 12.00
N GLU A 215 -11.87 -15.39 11.73
CA GLU A 215 -12.53 -16.03 10.60
C GLU A 215 -11.70 -15.83 9.31
N PRO A 216 -11.48 -16.86 8.48
CA PRO A 216 -10.68 -16.73 7.25
C PRO A 216 -11.15 -15.61 6.32
N ALA A 217 -12.46 -15.31 6.35
CA ALA A 217 -13.05 -14.17 5.65
C ALA A 217 -12.60 -12.80 6.20
N LEU A 218 -12.47 -12.67 7.53
CA LEU A 218 -12.00 -11.44 8.19
C LEU A 218 -10.52 -11.19 7.87
N VAL A 219 -9.69 -12.24 7.85
CA VAL A 219 -8.27 -12.12 7.48
C VAL A 219 -8.12 -11.67 6.01
N GLN A 220 -8.96 -12.17 5.11
CA GLN A 220 -8.96 -11.74 3.71
C GLN A 220 -9.44 -10.29 3.57
N LEU A 221 -10.50 -9.90 4.29
CA LEU A 221 -10.97 -8.52 4.32
C LEU A 221 -9.89 -7.57 4.83
N HIS A 222 -9.23 -7.93 5.94
CA HIS A 222 -8.12 -7.17 6.51
C HIS A 222 -6.96 -7.04 5.50
N SER A 223 -6.57 -8.12 4.85
CA SER A 223 -5.51 -8.12 3.83
C SER A 223 -5.85 -7.18 2.66
N ARG A 224 -7.10 -7.18 2.20
CA ARG A 224 -7.58 -6.26 1.14
C ARG A 224 -7.58 -4.82 1.62
N THR A 225 -7.99 -4.56 2.87
CA THR A 225 -7.96 -3.22 3.46
C THR A 225 -6.53 -2.70 3.52
N TRP A 226 -5.54 -3.51 3.93
CA TRP A 226 -4.13 -3.12 3.90
C TRP A 226 -3.63 -2.85 2.49
N LEU A 227 -3.95 -3.75 1.54
CA LEU A 227 -3.59 -3.58 0.14
C LEU A 227 -4.15 -2.29 -0.45
N ALA A 228 -5.39 -1.93 -0.10
CA ALA A 228 -6.01 -0.69 -0.52
C ALA A 228 -5.21 0.53 -0.03
N HIS A 229 -4.72 0.54 1.21
CA HIS A 229 -3.90 1.65 1.72
C HIS A 229 -2.51 1.69 1.05
N TRP A 230 -1.84 0.54 0.94
CA TRP A 230 -0.47 0.47 0.42
C TRP A 230 -0.41 0.78 -1.08
N SER A 231 -1.43 0.34 -1.82
CA SER A 231 -1.56 0.62 -3.25
C SER A 231 -1.72 2.10 -3.57
N LEU A 232 -2.20 2.94 -2.64
CA LEU A 232 -2.25 4.40 -2.83
C LEU A 232 -0.85 4.97 -3.10
N PHE A 233 0.17 4.53 -2.34
CA PHE A 233 1.55 4.98 -2.54
C PHE A 233 2.05 4.63 -3.94
N VAL A 234 1.78 3.41 -4.41
CA VAL A 234 2.23 2.96 -5.73
C VAL A 234 1.46 3.70 -6.84
N TYR A 235 0.14 3.78 -6.75
CA TYR A 235 -0.69 4.33 -7.81
C TYR A 235 -0.57 5.84 -7.99
N PHE A 236 -0.35 6.62 -6.92
CA PHE A 236 -0.18 8.07 -7.06
C PHE A 236 1.20 8.46 -7.60
N ASN A 237 2.23 7.64 -7.35
CA ASN A 237 3.59 7.89 -7.84
C ASN A 237 3.84 7.33 -9.24
N HIS A 238 3.05 6.35 -9.70
CA HIS A 238 3.16 5.80 -11.06
C HIS A 238 2.41 6.67 -12.10
N PRO A 239 2.98 6.94 -13.29
CA PRO A 239 2.36 7.80 -14.32
C PRO A 239 1.00 7.28 -14.81
N GLN A 240 0.82 5.96 -14.88
CA GLN A 240 -0.46 5.30 -15.23
C GLN A 240 -1.23 4.78 -14.01
N GLY A 241 -0.73 5.03 -12.80
CA GLY A 241 -1.31 4.43 -11.60
C GLY A 241 -2.73 4.92 -11.30
N ARG A 242 -3.10 6.14 -11.72
CA ARG A 242 -4.44 6.70 -11.50
C ARG A 242 -5.54 5.93 -12.25
N THR A 243 -5.28 5.53 -13.49
CA THR A 243 -6.23 4.72 -14.26
C THR A 243 -6.36 3.32 -13.68
N LEU A 244 -5.24 2.72 -13.27
CA LEU A 244 -5.21 1.40 -12.63
C LEU A 244 -5.89 1.40 -11.25
N LEU A 245 -5.75 2.50 -10.49
CA LEU A 245 -6.44 2.70 -9.22
C LEU A 245 -7.95 2.69 -9.44
N LEU A 246 -8.46 3.47 -10.40
CA LEU A 246 -9.88 3.51 -10.71
C LEU A 246 -10.39 2.13 -11.16
N GLU A 247 -9.63 1.41 -11.99
CA GLU A 247 -10.02 0.08 -12.43
C GLU A 247 -10.07 -0.95 -11.30
N THR A 248 -9.15 -0.84 -10.34
CA THR A 248 -9.02 -1.76 -9.22
C THR A 248 -10.03 -1.44 -8.12
N PHE A 249 -10.15 -0.19 -7.69
CA PHE A 249 -10.99 0.20 -6.56
C PHE A 249 -12.48 0.25 -6.91
N LEU A 250 -12.84 0.49 -8.17
CA LEU A 250 -14.23 0.36 -8.64
C LEU A 250 -14.63 -1.10 -8.95
N SER A 251 -13.72 -2.06 -8.80
CA SER A 251 -14.09 -3.47 -8.81
C SER A 251 -14.99 -3.78 -7.61
N PRO A 252 -16.09 -4.55 -7.76
CA PRO A 252 -17.03 -4.82 -6.66
C PRO A 252 -16.36 -5.31 -5.36
N THR A 253 -15.33 -6.15 -5.48
CA THR A 253 -14.59 -6.70 -4.33
C THR A 253 -13.90 -5.62 -3.49
N TYR A 254 -13.21 -4.69 -4.15
CA TYR A 254 -12.48 -3.61 -3.48
C TYR A 254 -13.43 -2.50 -3.06
N LEU A 255 -14.46 -2.22 -3.86
CA LEU A 255 -15.46 -1.22 -3.52
C LEU A 255 -16.20 -1.59 -2.24
N ASN A 256 -16.64 -2.83 -2.10
CA ASN A 256 -17.27 -3.32 -0.87
C ASN A 256 -16.31 -3.25 0.33
N THR A 257 -15.02 -3.53 0.11
CA THR A 257 -13.99 -3.42 1.16
C THR A 257 -13.85 -1.97 1.63
N ILE A 258 -13.79 -1.02 0.69
CA ILE A 258 -13.70 0.42 0.98
C ILE A 258 -14.92 0.90 1.75
N GLN A 259 -16.13 0.53 1.31
CA GLN A 259 -17.38 0.90 1.98
C GLN A 259 -17.51 0.31 3.39
N THR A 260 -16.93 -0.86 3.64
CA THR A 260 -17.07 -1.54 4.94
C THR A 260 -15.99 -1.15 5.93
N SER A 261 -14.73 -1.00 5.47
CA SER A 261 -13.55 -0.94 6.37
C SER A 261 -12.75 0.35 6.29
N CYS A 262 -12.80 1.09 5.17
CA CYS A 262 -11.94 2.26 4.98
C CYS A 262 -12.58 3.36 4.09
N PRO A 263 -13.70 3.97 4.53
CA PRO A 263 -14.45 4.94 3.71
C PRO A 263 -13.65 6.23 3.40
N TRP A 264 -12.64 6.59 4.21
CA TRP A 264 -11.75 7.73 3.91
C TRP A 264 -10.95 7.56 2.60
N VAL A 265 -10.79 6.32 2.12
CA VAL A 265 -10.15 6.04 0.83
C VAL A 265 -10.93 6.67 -0.34
N LEU A 266 -12.23 6.92 -0.17
CA LEU A 266 -13.06 7.60 -1.16
C LEU A 266 -12.55 9.00 -1.52
N ARG A 267 -11.86 9.70 -0.61
CA ARG A 267 -11.21 10.99 -0.92
C ARG A 267 -10.19 10.82 -2.04
N TYR A 268 -9.33 9.81 -1.94
CA TYR A 268 -8.31 9.50 -2.94
C TYR A 268 -8.92 8.97 -4.25
N LEU A 269 -10.00 8.21 -4.15
CA LEU A 269 -10.73 7.74 -5.31
C LEU A 269 -11.38 8.90 -6.09
N ALA A 270 -11.96 9.87 -5.37
CA ALA A 270 -12.54 11.08 -5.95
C ALA A 270 -11.49 11.95 -6.64
N THR A 271 -10.33 12.19 -5.99
CA THR A 271 -9.25 12.96 -6.62
C THR A 271 -8.69 12.25 -7.85
N ALA A 272 -8.49 10.92 -7.80
CA ALA A 272 -8.06 10.14 -8.96
C ALA A 272 -9.06 10.23 -10.13
N ALA A 273 -10.37 10.18 -9.85
CA ALA A 273 -11.42 10.30 -10.86
C ALA A 273 -11.45 11.68 -11.54
N ILE A 274 -11.30 12.76 -10.75
CA ILE A 274 -11.23 14.14 -11.28
C ILE A 274 -9.99 14.33 -12.15
N LEU A 275 -8.81 13.92 -11.66
CA LEU A 275 -7.54 14.14 -12.33
C LEU A 275 -7.40 13.33 -13.62
N SER A 276 -7.97 12.12 -13.67
CA SER A 276 -7.93 11.25 -14.86
C SER A 276 -8.75 11.81 -16.03
N ARG A 277 -9.75 12.65 -15.76
CA ARG A 277 -10.58 13.28 -16.81
C ARG A 277 -9.78 14.24 -17.69
N LYS A 278 -8.82 14.98 -17.12
CA LYS A 278 -7.97 15.93 -17.87
C LYS A 278 -7.07 15.24 -18.91
N SER A 279 -6.75 13.96 -18.70
CA SER A 279 -5.99 13.16 -19.67
C SER A 279 -6.84 12.73 -20.87
N SER A 280 -8.18 12.72 -20.75
CA SER A 280 -9.11 12.32 -21.81
C SER A 280 -9.52 13.44 -22.76
N SER A 281 -9.19 14.70 -22.43
CA SER A 281 -9.45 15.88 -23.28
C SER A 281 -8.28 16.26 -24.19
N LEU A 282 -7.21 15.46 -24.21
CA LEU A 282 -6.10 15.61 -25.14
C LEU A 282 -6.44 14.92 -26.48
N PRO A 283 -5.91 15.41 -27.62
CA PRO A 283 -6.24 14.88 -28.94
C PRO A 283 -5.93 13.37 -29.05
N ALA A 284 -6.84 12.65 -29.71
CA ALA A 284 -6.94 11.19 -29.79
C ALA A 284 -5.69 10.47 -30.37
N SER A 285 -4.70 11.20 -30.86
CA SER A 285 -3.45 10.63 -31.40
C SER A 285 -2.39 10.30 -30.34
N ALA A 286 -2.60 10.67 -29.07
CA ALA A 286 -1.61 10.49 -28.00
C ALA A 286 -2.16 9.84 -26.71
N SER A 287 -3.46 9.49 -26.66
CA SER A 287 -4.08 8.91 -25.46
C SER A 287 -4.25 7.39 -25.58
N ALA A 288 -3.68 6.63 -24.65
CA ALA A 288 -3.95 5.21 -24.48
C ALA A 288 -5.48 4.94 -24.33
N PRO A 289 -5.99 3.79 -24.77
CA PRO A 289 -7.42 3.48 -24.70
C PRO A 289 -7.92 3.53 -23.25
N VAL A 290 -8.78 4.52 -22.94
CA VAL A 290 -9.36 4.69 -21.60
C VAL A 290 -10.52 3.70 -21.43
N SER A 291 -10.42 2.83 -20.42
CA SER A 291 -11.45 1.82 -20.15
C SER A 291 -12.82 2.45 -19.88
N PRO A 292 -13.94 1.76 -20.22
CA PRO A 292 -15.29 2.26 -19.98
C PRO A 292 -15.55 2.55 -18.49
N ARG A 293 -14.89 1.81 -17.59
CA ARG A 293 -14.95 2.02 -16.14
C ARG A 293 -14.35 3.37 -15.75
N VAL A 294 -13.19 3.73 -16.28
CA VAL A 294 -12.58 5.06 -16.05
C VAL A 294 -13.45 6.18 -16.63
N ARG A 295 -14.09 5.95 -17.79
CA ARG A 295 -15.03 6.94 -18.39
C ARG A 295 -16.27 7.18 -17.53
N ASN A 296 -16.78 6.15 -16.87
CA ASN A 296 -17.94 6.23 -15.98
C ASN A 296 -17.58 6.43 -14.50
N ALA A 297 -16.29 6.44 -14.17
CA ALA A 297 -15.78 6.43 -12.80
C ALA A 297 -16.38 7.54 -11.95
N ILE A 298 -16.48 8.77 -12.47
CA ILE A 298 -17.04 9.89 -11.70
C ILE A 298 -18.49 9.61 -11.29
N ARG A 299 -19.33 9.05 -12.18
CA ARG A 299 -20.72 8.76 -11.83
C ARG A 299 -20.81 7.66 -10.76
N GLU A 300 -19.98 6.62 -10.88
CA GLU A 300 -19.92 5.54 -9.90
C GLU A 300 -19.41 6.06 -8.55
N VAL A 301 -18.34 6.85 -8.54
CA VAL A 301 -17.78 7.47 -7.33
C VAL A 301 -18.79 8.40 -6.66
N VAL A 302 -19.49 9.26 -7.40
CA VAL A 302 -20.55 10.14 -6.85
C VAL A 302 -21.65 9.30 -6.17
N LYS A 303 -22.08 8.20 -6.80
CA LYS A 303 -23.10 7.31 -6.24
C LYS A 303 -22.63 6.66 -4.93
N VAL A 304 -21.38 6.22 -4.87
CA VAL A 304 -20.79 5.60 -3.68
C VAL A 304 -20.63 6.63 -2.56
N ILE A 305 -20.15 7.83 -2.87
CA ILE A 305 -20.03 8.93 -1.90
C ILE A 305 -21.40 9.27 -1.30
N GLN A 306 -22.46 9.32 -2.11
CA GLN A 306 -23.81 9.56 -1.61
C GLN A 306 -24.30 8.43 -0.69
N THR A 307 -23.91 7.19 -0.97
CA THR A 307 -24.31 6.03 -0.16
C THR A 307 -23.59 6.02 1.19
N GLU A 308 -22.30 6.36 1.21
CA GLU A 308 -21.44 6.33 2.41
C GLU A 308 -21.34 7.68 3.15
N GLU A 309 -22.18 8.67 2.82
CA GLU A 309 -22.14 9.99 3.44
C GLU A 309 -22.32 9.93 4.96
N TYR A 310 -23.07 8.95 5.47
CA TYR A 310 -23.27 8.75 6.90
C TYR A 310 -22.01 8.29 7.64
N GLN A 311 -21.05 7.67 6.95
CA GLN A 311 -19.81 7.17 7.56
C GLN A 311 -18.66 8.17 7.46
N TYR A 312 -18.50 8.82 6.31
CA TYR A 312 -17.35 9.68 6.05
C TYR A 312 -17.70 10.85 5.15
N GLN A 313 -17.33 12.05 5.61
CA GLN A 313 -17.48 13.29 4.87
C GLN A 313 -16.20 14.12 4.94
N ASP A 314 -15.80 14.67 3.81
CA ASP A 314 -14.62 15.52 3.64
C ASP A 314 -14.96 16.63 2.62
N PRO A 315 -14.25 17.77 2.62
CA PRO A 315 -14.51 18.83 1.65
C PRO A 315 -14.37 18.37 0.20
N VAL A 316 -13.49 17.41 -0.11
CA VAL A 316 -13.34 16.89 -1.47
C VAL A 316 -14.54 16.04 -1.88
N THR A 317 -15.03 15.17 -1.00
CA THR A 317 -16.20 14.33 -1.29
C THR A 317 -17.47 15.17 -1.35
N SER A 318 -17.60 16.17 -0.48
CA SER A 318 -18.71 17.14 -0.47
C SER A 318 -18.70 18.00 -1.74
N PHE A 319 -17.54 18.50 -2.16
CA PHE A 319 -17.40 19.26 -3.41
C PHE A 319 -17.85 18.43 -4.63
N LEU A 320 -17.43 17.17 -4.72
CA LEU A 320 -17.82 16.30 -5.83
C LEU A 320 -19.33 16.04 -5.85
N LYS A 321 -19.94 15.87 -4.67
CA LYS A 321 -21.38 15.72 -4.49
C LYS A 321 -22.12 16.97 -4.96
N GLU A 322 -21.78 18.15 -4.45
CA GLU A 322 -22.43 19.41 -4.80
C GLU A 322 -22.31 19.71 -6.30
N LEU A 323 -21.13 19.45 -6.89
CA LEU A 323 -20.86 19.68 -8.31
C LEU A 323 -21.72 18.80 -9.23
N TYR A 324 -21.95 17.54 -8.88
CA TYR A 324 -22.62 16.59 -9.77
C TYR A 324 -24.07 16.30 -9.40
N ILE A 325 -24.48 16.51 -8.15
CA ILE A 325 -25.84 16.26 -7.67
C ILE A 325 -26.58 17.59 -7.58
N ASP A 326 -26.07 18.55 -6.82
CA ASP A 326 -26.83 19.76 -6.53
C ASP A 326 -26.85 20.73 -7.71
N LEU A 327 -25.70 20.94 -8.36
CA LEU A 327 -25.65 21.73 -9.59
C LEU A 327 -26.46 21.09 -10.72
N SER A 328 -26.44 19.76 -10.89
CA SER A 328 -27.26 19.11 -11.93
C SER A 328 -28.76 19.17 -11.63
N ASN A 329 -29.15 19.15 -10.36
CA ASN A 329 -30.53 19.38 -9.94
C ASN A 329 -30.96 20.84 -10.14
N VAL A 330 -30.07 21.81 -9.90
CA VAL A 330 -30.31 23.23 -10.18
C VAL A 330 -30.50 23.47 -11.68
N TRP A 331 -29.67 22.85 -12.55
CA TRP A 331 -29.86 22.92 -14.01
C TRP A 331 -31.17 22.24 -14.47
N LYS A 332 -31.54 21.11 -13.86
CA LYS A 332 -32.84 20.45 -14.14
C LYS A 332 -34.05 21.26 -13.67
N LEU A 333 -33.92 22.02 -12.58
CA LEU A 333 -34.94 22.96 -12.14
C LEU A 333 -35.03 24.15 -13.11
N TYR A 334 -33.90 24.63 -13.62
CA TYR A 334 -33.86 25.68 -14.66
C TYR A 334 -34.45 25.23 -16.01
N ASP A 335 -34.21 23.98 -16.45
CA ASP A 335 -34.82 23.40 -17.65
C ASP A 335 -36.27 22.93 -17.43
N GLY A 336 -36.65 22.64 -16.18
CA GLY A 336 -37.98 22.20 -15.78
C GLY A 336 -38.97 23.35 -15.58
N ASP A 337 -38.49 24.55 -15.28
CA ASP A 337 -39.27 25.79 -15.34
C ASP A 337 -39.30 26.27 -16.81
N GLY A 338 -40.26 25.73 -17.57
CA GLY A 338 -40.60 26.12 -18.95
C GLY A 338 -41.14 27.55 -19.09
N SER A 339 -40.50 28.52 -18.43
CA SER A 339 -40.75 29.96 -18.55
C SER A 339 -39.46 30.78 -18.77
N GLY A 340 -38.31 30.12 -19.00
CA GLY A 340 -37.02 30.76 -19.28
C GLY A 340 -36.64 30.94 -20.76
N GLU A 341 -37.45 30.49 -21.73
CA GLU A 341 -37.10 30.58 -23.16
C GLU A 341 -37.06 32.03 -23.71
N ASN A 342 -37.60 33.01 -22.99
CA ASN A 342 -37.58 34.41 -23.42
C ASN A 342 -36.44 35.26 -22.82
N GLY A 343 -35.65 34.74 -21.87
CA GLY A 343 -34.55 35.49 -21.26
C GLY A 343 -33.21 35.35 -22.00
N CYS A 344 -32.97 34.19 -22.62
CA CYS A 344 -31.65 33.82 -23.14
C CYS A 344 -31.42 34.18 -24.63
N GLN A 345 -32.43 34.73 -25.32
CA GLN A 345 -32.27 35.26 -26.68
C GLN A 345 -31.73 36.70 -26.70
N THR A 346 -31.88 37.47 -25.62
CA THR A 346 -31.41 38.86 -25.54
C THR A 346 -29.91 39.00 -25.30
N ASP A 347 -29.25 38.02 -24.68
CA ASP A 347 -27.81 38.10 -24.38
C ASP A 347 -26.89 37.52 -25.46
N ARG A 348 -27.44 36.90 -26.52
CA ARG A 348 -26.64 36.48 -27.69
C ARG A 348 -26.27 37.63 -28.63
N HIS A 349 -26.82 38.84 -28.45
CA HIS A 349 -26.58 39.96 -29.36
C HIS A 349 -25.45 40.91 -28.93
N TRP A 350 -24.85 40.72 -27.74
CA TRP A 350 -23.78 41.58 -27.22
C TRP A 350 -22.35 41.00 -27.32
N ILE A 351 -22.21 39.76 -27.80
CA ILE A 351 -20.89 39.14 -28.07
C ILE A 351 -20.82 38.78 -29.56
N GLN A 352 -21.06 39.77 -30.41
CA GLN A 352 -20.64 39.80 -31.81
C GLN A 352 -20.91 41.20 -32.38
N THR A 353 -20.22 42.18 -31.81
CA THR A 353 -19.82 43.47 -32.39
C THR A 353 -18.72 44.02 -31.49
#